data_AF-A0A3D5NVL2-F1
#
_entry.id   AF-A0A3D5NVL2-F1
#
_cell.length_a   1.000
_cell.length_b   1.000
_cell.length_c   1.000
_cell.angle_alpha   90.00
_cell.angle_beta   90.00
_cell.angle_gamma   90.00
#
_symmetry.space_group_name_H-M   'P 1'
#
loop_
_entity.id
_entity.type
_entity.pdbx_description
1 polymer ?
#
loop_
_entity_poly.entity_id
_entity_poly.type
_entity_poly.pdbx_seq_one_letter_code
_entity_poly.pdbx_strand_id
1 'polypeptide(L)'
;TDLPLSEPTLTAPIGGEFAPTARPTFVWQRLEGADGYQISVRESTYSGTVWETKVDQPATGNPQVTYPSSAPALSTGGTYYWQLGTYSQSDQTEVNSYSTIANFKIP
;
A
#
# COMPACT_ATOMS: atom_id res chain seq x y z
N THR A 1 -4.91 6.82 24.98
CA THR A 1 -3.63 6.26 24.53
C THR A 1 -3.87 5.60 23.20
N ASP A 2 -2.99 5.83 22.23
CA ASP A 2 -3.14 5.16 20.93
C ASP A 2 -2.87 3.66 21.08
N LEU A 3 -3.76 2.83 20.54
CA LEU A 3 -3.63 1.37 20.59
C LEU A 3 -3.13 0.87 19.24
N PRO A 4 -2.06 0.06 19.21
CA PRO A 4 -1.55 -0.48 17.95
C PRO A 4 -2.60 -1.39 17.31
N LEU A 5 -2.84 -1.19 16.02
CA LEU A 5 -3.75 -2.01 15.24
C LEU A 5 -3.13 -3.37 14.92
N SER A 6 -3.96 -4.35 14.54
CA SER A 6 -3.43 -5.59 13.97
C SER A 6 -2.78 -5.33 12.61
N GLU A 7 -2.04 -6.31 12.13
CA GLU A 7 -1.40 -6.25 10.82
C GLU A 7 -2.45 -6.16 9.69
N PRO A 8 -2.36 -5.15 8.78
CA PRO A 8 -3.26 -5.06 7.63
C PRO A 8 -2.95 -6.15 6.60
N THR A 9 -4.00 -6.72 6.00
CA THR A 9 -3.88 -7.82 5.03
C THR A 9 -3.92 -7.29 3.59
N LEU A 10 -2.82 -7.49 2.85
CA LEU A 10 -2.70 -7.11 1.44
C LEU A 10 -3.50 -8.06 0.54
N THR A 11 -4.16 -7.55 -0.49
CA THR A 11 -4.99 -8.37 -1.41
C THR A 11 -4.38 -8.45 -2.80
N ALA A 12 -4.03 -7.32 -3.42
CA ALA A 12 -3.45 -7.30 -4.77
C ALA A 12 -2.69 -5.99 -5.04
N PRO A 13 -1.67 -5.98 -5.92
CA PRO A 13 -1.02 -7.16 -6.47
C PRO A 13 -0.08 -7.81 -5.44
N ILE A 14 -0.04 -9.14 -5.33
CA ILE A 14 0.82 -9.85 -4.36
C ILE A 14 1.56 -11.02 -4.99
N GLY A 15 2.53 -11.61 -4.29
CA GLY A 15 3.16 -12.88 -4.70
C GLY A 15 3.85 -12.87 -6.08
N GLY A 16 4.26 -11.71 -6.59
CA GLY A 16 4.88 -11.60 -7.91
C GLY A 16 3.88 -11.59 -9.08
N GLU A 17 2.60 -11.34 -8.80
CA GLU A 17 1.57 -11.09 -9.81
C GLU A 17 1.99 -10.00 -10.79
N PHE A 18 1.56 -10.16 -12.05
CA PHE A 18 1.72 -9.12 -13.06
C PHE A 18 0.62 -8.07 -12.92
N ALA A 19 1.01 -6.82 -12.70
CA ALA A 19 0.08 -5.71 -12.79
C ALA A 19 -0.39 -5.55 -14.25
N PRO A 20 -1.68 -5.23 -14.51
CA PRO A 20 -2.18 -5.10 -15.87
C PRO A 20 -1.60 -3.88 -16.61
N THR A 21 -1.02 -2.93 -15.89
CA THR A 21 -0.41 -1.72 -16.45
C THR A 21 0.82 -1.31 -15.62
N ALA A 22 1.62 -0.39 -16.15
CA ALA A 22 2.70 0.30 -15.42
C ALA A 22 2.21 1.22 -14.27
N ARG A 23 0.90 1.27 -14.02
CA ARG A 23 0.23 2.03 -12.96
C ARG A 23 -0.72 1.08 -12.19
N PRO A 24 -0.19 0.19 -11.34
CA PRO A 24 -1.00 -0.78 -10.62
C PRO A 24 -2.05 -0.11 -9.72
N THR A 25 -3.14 -0.83 -9.50
CA THR A 25 -4.08 -0.52 -8.41
C THR A 25 -3.82 -1.49 -7.26
N PHE A 26 -3.57 -0.93 -6.09
CA PHE A 26 -3.31 -1.66 -4.86
C PHE A 26 -4.62 -1.80 -4.08
N VAL A 27 -4.88 -2.99 -3.56
CA VAL A 27 -6.09 -3.33 -2.81
C VAL A 27 -5.69 -4.10 -1.55
N TRP A 28 -6.33 -3.78 -0.43
CA TRP A 28 -6.14 -4.46 0.85
C TRP A 28 -7.47 -4.66 1.57
N GLN A 29 -7.47 -5.51 2.59
CA GLN A 29 -8.66 -5.70 3.41
C GLN A 29 -8.89 -4.50 4.32
N ARG A 30 -10.14 -4.06 4.42
CA ARG A 30 -10.54 -3.04 5.40
C ARG A 30 -10.21 -3.53 6.80
N LEU A 31 -9.56 -2.69 7.60
CA LEU A 31 -9.14 -3.01 8.96
C LEU A 31 -10.00 -2.24 9.97
N GLU A 32 -10.67 -2.96 10.86
CA GLU A 32 -11.43 -2.35 11.94
C GLU A 32 -10.50 -1.54 12.86
N GLY A 33 -10.93 -0.32 13.22
CA GLY A 33 -10.13 0.62 14.02
C GLY A 33 -9.12 1.45 13.23
N ALA A 34 -8.88 1.18 11.95
CA ALA A 34 -8.07 2.05 11.10
C ALA A 34 -8.87 3.28 10.65
N ASP A 35 -8.26 4.46 10.77
CA ASP A 35 -8.72 5.71 10.16
C ASP A 35 -8.08 5.90 8.77
N GLY A 36 -6.90 5.32 8.54
CA GLY A 36 -6.22 5.42 7.25
C GLY A 36 -5.00 4.53 7.15
N TYR A 37 -4.34 4.65 6.00
CA TYR A 37 -3.18 3.84 5.63
C TYR A 37 -2.13 4.70 4.95
N GLN A 38 -0.86 4.40 5.19
CA GLN A 38 0.26 4.84 4.38
C GLN A 38 0.64 3.70 3.46
N ILE A 39 0.58 3.90 2.15
CA ILE A 39 1.13 2.96 1.17
C ILE A 39 2.52 3.42 0.74
N SER A 40 3.49 2.51 0.75
CA SER A 40 4.82 2.75 0.19
C SER A 40 5.10 1.73 -0.92
N VAL A 41 5.55 2.19 -2.08
CA VAL A 41 6.01 1.36 -3.20
C VAL A 41 7.50 1.59 -3.42
N ARG A 42 8.26 0.50 -3.57
CA ARG A 42 9.73 0.49 -3.56
C ARG A 42 10.30 -0.41 -4.66
N GLU A 43 11.52 -0.12 -5.09
CA GLU A 43 12.29 -0.97 -6.04
C GLU A 43 12.93 -2.19 -5.35
N SER A 44 13.07 -2.15 -4.03
CA SER A 44 13.54 -3.28 -3.21
C SER A 44 12.71 -3.39 -1.93
N THR A 45 12.91 -4.47 -1.16
CA THR A 45 12.19 -4.71 0.09
C THR A 45 12.31 -3.54 1.09
N TYR A 46 13.48 -2.90 1.18
CA TYR A 46 13.77 -1.91 2.25
C TYR A 46 14.28 -0.55 1.77
N SER A 47 14.51 -0.36 0.47
CA SER A 47 15.02 0.91 -0.09
C SER A 47 14.48 1.17 -1.49
N GLY A 48 14.74 2.38 -2.01
CA GLY A 48 14.28 2.78 -3.34
C GLY A 48 12.79 3.10 -3.38
N THR A 49 12.27 3.87 -2.42
CA THR A 49 10.88 4.36 -2.46
C THR A 49 10.64 5.17 -3.72
N VAL A 50 9.74 4.69 -4.58
CA VAL A 50 9.34 5.36 -5.82
C VAL A 50 8.03 6.11 -5.66
N TRP A 51 7.20 5.71 -4.71
CA TRP A 51 5.94 6.37 -4.42
C TRP A 51 5.49 6.07 -3.01
N GLU A 52 4.88 7.06 -2.38
CA GLU A 52 4.27 6.94 -1.07
C GLU A 52 3.07 7.87 -0.99
N THR A 53 1.98 7.41 -0.38
CA THR A 53 0.82 8.26 -0.14
C THR A 53 0.00 7.80 1.05
N LYS A 54 -0.90 8.66 1.53
CA LYS A 54 -1.89 8.33 2.54
C LYS A 54 -3.25 8.11 1.91
N VAL A 55 -4.00 7.16 2.45
CA VAL A 55 -5.32 6.78 1.98
C VAL A 55 -6.24 6.62 3.18
N ASP A 56 -7.31 7.40 3.23
CA ASP A 56 -8.33 7.29 4.27
C ASP A 56 -9.06 5.95 4.16
N GLN A 57 -9.44 5.40 5.32
CA GLN A 57 -10.29 4.21 5.33
C GLN A 57 -11.70 4.57 4.81
N PRO A 58 -12.22 3.91 3.76
CA PRO A 58 -13.60 4.09 3.33
C PRO A 58 -14.58 3.58 4.41
N ALA A 59 -15.77 4.18 4.42
CA ALA A 59 -16.86 3.78 5.30
C ALA A 59 -17.27 2.30 5.09
N THR A 60 -17.19 1.81 3.86
CA THR A 60 -17.56 0.44 3.48
C THR A 60 -16.64 -0.12 2.39
N GLY A 61 -16.46 -1.43 2.37
CA GLY A 61 -15.68 -2.13 1.34
C GLY A 61 -14.17 -2.05 1.56
N ASN A 62 -13.43 -2.76 0.72
CA ASN A 62 -11.98 -2.81 0.78
C ASN A 62 -11.37 -1.51 0.23
N PRO A 63 -10.38 -0.92 0.91
CA PRO A 63 -9.71 0.26 0.40
C PRO A 63 -8.83 -0.11 -0.81
N GLN A 64 -8.65 0.87 -1.69
CA GLN A 64 -7.80 0.74 -2.87
C GLN A 64 -7.20 2.08 -3.26
N VAL A 65 -6.05 2.04 -3.93
CA VAL A 65 -5.44 3.23 -4.53
C VAL A 65 -4.67 2.87 -5.79
N THR A 66 -4.79 3.69 -6.82
CA THR A 66 -4.06 3.53 -8.08
C THR A 66 -2.79 4.37 -8.07
N TYR A 67 -1.68 3.78 -8.50
CA TYR A 67 -0.42 4.48 -8.70
C TYR A 67 -0.63 5.72 -9.60
N PRO A 68 -0.28 6.93 -9.14
CA PRO A 68 -0.83 8.16 -9.69
C PRO A 68 -0.20 8.51 -11.03
N SER A 69 -0.97 9.12 -11.93
CA SER A 69 -0.48 9.60 -13.23
C SER A 69 0.60 10.68 -13.11
N SER A 70 0.65 11.40 -11.98
CA SER A 70 1.64 12.43 -11.68
C SER A 70 3.04 11.88 -11.35
N ALA A 71 3.16 10.60 -11.01
CA ALA A 71 4.44 9.92 -10.87
C ALA A 71 4.88 9.29 -12.19
N PRO A 72 6.20 9.16 -12.45
CA PRO A 72 6.72 8.37 -13.56
C PRO A 72 6.11 6.96 -13.55
N ALA A 73 5.72 6.46 -14.72
CA ALA A 73 5.20 5.10 -14.82
C ALA A 73 6.29 4.08 -14.41
N LEU A 74 5.88 2.97 -13.80
CA LEU A 74 6.80 1.91 -13.40
C LEU A 74 7.37 1.20 -14.65
N SER A 75 8.62 0.79 -14.59
CA SER A 75 9.34 0.23 -15.73
C SER A 75 8.87 -1.19 -16.05
N THR A 76 8.56 -1.45 -17.33
CA THR A 76 8.31 -2.79 -17.90
C THR A 76 9.40 -3.77 -17.53
N GLY A 77 9.01 -4.99 -17.14
CA GLY A 77 9.91 -6.03 -16.64
C GLY A 77 10.43 -5.80 -15.21
N GLY A 78 10.08 -4.68 -14.58
CA GLY A 78 10.49 -4.35 -13.21
C GLY A 78 9.75 -5.19 -12.16
N THR A 79 10.46 -5.54 -11.08
CA THR A 79 9.86 -6.10 -9.85
C THR A 79 9.84 -5.01 -8.80
N TYR A 80 8.68 -4.82 -8.16
CA TYR A 80 8.46 -3.79 -7.16
C TYR A 80 7.86 -4.39 -5.91
N TYR A 81 8.01 -3.68 -4.81
CA TYR A 81 7.57 -4.08 -3.48
C TYR A 81 6.64 -3.04 -2.92
N TRP A 82 5.64 -3.47 -2.14
CA TRP A 82 4.78 -2.54 -1.45
C TRP A 82 4.38 -3.03 -0.06
N GLN A 83 4.08 -2.06 0.79
CA GLN A 83 3.76 -2.26 2.20
C GLN A 83 2.74 -1.21 2.63
N LEU A 84 1.89 -1.56 3.59
CA LEU A 84 1.02 -0.63 4.28
C LEU A 84 1.52 -0.36 5.69
N GLY A 85 1.47 0.90 6.09
CA GLY A 85 1.40 1.33 7.49
C GLY A 85 -0.04 1.71 7.85
N THR A 86 -0.48 1.47 9.08
CA THR A 86 -1.82 1.82 9.54
C THR A 86 -1.82 3.05 10.44
N TYR A 87 -2.85 3.86 10.30
CA TYR A 87 -3.20 4.94 11.22
C TYR A 87 -4.52 4.60 11.93
N SER A 88 -4.52 4.61 13.25
CA SER A 88 -5.71 4.46 14.11
C SER A 88 -6.37 5.79 14.46
N GLN A 89 -5.75 6.90 14.07
CA GLN A 89 -6.20 8.25 14.37
C GLN A 89 -6.34 9.07 13.10
N SER A 90 -7.42 9.86 13.05
CA SER A 90 -7.76 10.72 11.91
C SER A 90 -6.71 11.77 11.54
N ASP A 91 -5.76 12.12 12.43
CA ASP A 91 -4.66 13.03 12.08
C ASP A 91 -3.53 12.35 11.28
N GLN A 92 -3.53 11.01 11.26
CA GLN A 92 -2.60 10.16 10.53
C GLN A 92 -1.12 10.54 10.76
N THR A 93 -0.75 10.88 11.98
CA THR A 93 0.61 11.34 12.31
C THR A 93 1.58 10.20 12.66
N GLU A 94 1.07 9.11 13.24
CA GLU A 94 1.89 7.99 13.72
C GLU A 94 1.41 6.67 13.11
N VAL A 95 2.30 6.00 12.36
CA VAL A 95 2.05 4.63 11.92
C VAL A 95 2.28 3.68 13.08
N ASN A 96 1.27 2.87 13.43
CA ASN A 96 1.32 2.00 14.61
C ASN A 96 1.26 0.50 14.30
N SER A 97 1.10 0.12 13.03
CA SER A 97 1.20 -1.26 12.54
C SER A 97 1.61 -1.26 11.07
N TYR A 98 2.22 -2.36 10.62
CA TYR A 98 2.65 -2.53 9.22
C TYR A 98 2.25 -3.90 8.68
N SER A 99 1.90 -3.98 7.40
CA SER A 99 1.76 -5.26 6.69
C SER A 99 3.11 -5.96 6.50
N THR A 100 3.04 -7.24 6.15
CA THR A 100 4.07 -7.91 5.35
C THR A 100 4.39 -7.11 4.07
N ILE A 101 5.57 -7.35 3.51
CA ILE A 101 5.98 -6.74 2.25
C ILE A 101 5.56 -7.66 1.10
N ALA A 102 4.65 -7.19 0.27
CA ALA A 102 4.28 -7.88 -0.97
C ALA A 102 5.19 -7.45 -2.11
N ASN A 103 5.27 -8.28 -3.15
CA ASN A 103 5.94 -7.96 -4.40
C ASN A 103 5.03 -8.22 -5.60
N PHE A 104 5.27 -7.51 -6.69
CA PHE A 104 4.57 -7.62 -7.97
C PHE A 104 5.51 -7.26 -9.13
N LYS A 105 5.07 -7.54 -10.35
CA LYS A 105 5.83 -7.29 -11.57
C LYS A 105 5.07 -6.41 -12.53
N ILE A 106 5.80 -5.58 -13.27
CA ILE A 106 5.26 -4.93 -14.47
C ILE A 106 5.56 -5.84 -15.67
N PRO A 107 4.57 -6.14 -16.52
CA PRO A 107 4.77 -6.89 -17.76
C PRO A 107 5.86 -6.29 -18.65
#